data_AF-A0A4R2IA26-F1
#
_entry.id   AF-A0A4R2IA26-F1
#
_cell.length_a   1.000
_cell.length_b   1.000
_cell.length_c   1.000
_cell.angle_alpha   90.00
_cell.angle_beta   90.00
_cell.angle_gamma   90.00
#
_symmetry.space_group_name_H-M   'P 1'
#
loop_
_entity.id
_entity.type
_entity.pdbx_description
1 polymer ?
#
loop_
_entity_poly.entity_id
_entity_poly.type
_entity_poly.pdbx_seq_one_letter_code
_entity_poly.pdbx_strand_id
1 'polypeptide(L)'
;MSPFVRLVLITIVLIFQGCAAGPGVSTGTPQINPEAQAVSVYRIGVDDIVEVSVWHNPDLSAKVPVRPDGMISIPLVGDVMAGGKTPEEVSAEIAGKLKTYIRDPQVAVILTELRSHEYLSRVRVTGAVRNPVSVPYRQGMTVLDAVLAAGGTTEFAAGDRTELYRKEGESTRAYAVRLDQILKKGDLSTNYPAQPGDVITVPERVF
;
A
#
# COMPACT_ATOMS: atom_id res chain seq x y z
N MET A 1 -65.66 16.67 29.75
CA MET A 1 -64.60 17.06 28.78
C MET A 1 -63.29 16.44 29.24
N SER A 2 -62.50 15.62 28.55
CA SER A 2 -62.63 14.67 27.42
C SER A 2 -61.38 13.77 27.56
N PRO A 3 -61.46 12.43 27.44
CA PRO A 3 -60.31 11.54 27.64
C PRO A 3 -59.25 11.62 26.52
N PHE A 4 -59.50 12.42 25.48
CA PHE A 4 -58.64 12.58 24.32
C PHE A 4 -57.37 13.41 24.55
N VAL A 5 -57.31 14.25 25.58
CA VAL A 5 -56.19 15.20 25.78
C VAL A 5 -54.99 14.55 26.48
N ARG A 6 -55.17 13.43 27.17
CA ARG A 6 -54.07 12.71 27.84
C ARG A 6 -53.28 11.77 26.91
N LEU A 7 -53.77 11.49 25.70
CA LEU A 7 -53.13 10.55 24.78
C LEU A 7 -52.10 11.22 23.83
N VAL A 8 -52.12 12.54 23.71
CA VAL A 8 -51.28 13.27 22.72
C VAL A 8 -49.93 13.71 23.31
N LEU A 9 -49.76 13.67 24.63
CA LEU A 9 -48.53 14.14 25.29
C LEU A 9 -47.46 13.06 25.52
N ILE A 10 -47.71 11.80 25.15
CA ILE A 10 -46.76 10.68 25.36
C ILE A 10 -46.08 10.24 24.04
N THR A 11 -46.44 10.83 22.89
CA THR A 11 -45.95 10.40 21.56
C THR A 11 -44.95 11.36 20.91
N ILE A 12 -44.29 12.25 21.67
CA ILE A 12 -43.27 13.19 21.15
C ILE A 12 -41.86 12.98 21.74
N VAL A 13 -41.68 12.02 22.64
CA VAL A 13 -40.35 11.68 23.21
C VAL A 13 -39.80 10.40 22.57
N LEU A 14 -39.63 10.39 21.24
CA LEU A 14 -39.14 9.18 20.55
C LEU A 14 -38.21 9.37 19.36
N ILE A 15 -37.66 10.56 19.10
CA ILE A 15 -36.68 10.68 18.00
C ILE A 15 -35.60 11.72 18.32
N PHE A 16 -34.70 11.42 19.25
CA PHE A 16 -33.38 12.07 19.32
C PHE A 16 -32.35 11.15 20.01
N GLN A 17 -32.23 9.92 19.53
CA GLN A 17 -31.03 9.10 19.72
C GLN A 17 -30.29 9.08 18.38
N GLY A 18 -29.73 10.23 18.03
CA GLY A 18 -28.76 10.30 16.94
C GLY A 18 -27.48 9.66 17.44
N CYS A 19 -27.21 8.42 17.02
CA CYS A 19 -25.89 7.83 17.14
C CYS A 19 -24.92 8.67 16.31
N ALA A 20 -24.25 9.63 16.96
CA ALA A 20 -23.07 10.29 16.42
C ALA A 20 -21.88 9.32 16.50
N ALA A 21 -21.92 8.26 15.69
CA ALA A 21 -20.74 7.45 15.39
C ALA A 21 -19.94 8.19 14.32
N GLY A 22 -19.22 9.24 14.72
CA GLY A 22 -18.13 9.75 13.90
C GLY A 22 -17.09 8.65 13.71
N PRO A 23 -16.28 8.67 12.63
CA PRO A 23 -15.12 7.79 12.51
C PRO A 23 -14.18 8.08 13.70
N GLY A 24 -14.30 7.27 14.75
CA GLY A 24 -13.53 7.44 15.97
C GLY A 24 -12.10 7.01 15.75
N VAL A 25 -11.15 7.85 16.17
CA VAL A 25 -9.75 7.47 16.27
C VAL A 25 -9.65 6.31 17.26
N SER A 26 -9.08 5.19 16.81
CA SER A 26 -8.90 3.99 17.63
C SER A 26 -7.86 4.25 18.70
N THR A 27 -8.17 3.87 19.94
CA THR A 27 -7.24 3.96 21.08
C THR A 27 -6.32 2.74 21.21
N GLY A 28 -6.48 1.73 20.35
CA GLY A 28 -5.62 0.54 20.29
C GLY A 28 -4.35 0.75 19.45
N THR A 29 -3.35 -0.11 19.64
CA THR A 29 -2.18 -0.15 18.75
C THR A 29 -2.58 -0.68 17.37
N PRO A 30 -2.04 -0.11 16.27
CA PRO A 30 -2.30 -0.62 14.93
C PRO A 30 -1.95 -2.09 14.86
N GLN A 31 -2.91 -2.91 14.43
CA GLN A 31 -2.63 -4.32 14.24
C GLN A 31 -1.66 -4.45 13.07
N ILE A 32 -0.59 -5.21 13.31
CA ILE A 32 0.32 -5.58 12.25
C ILE A 32 -0.36 -6.73 11.52
N ASN A 33 -0.84 -6.49 10.29
CA ASN A 33 -1.19 -7.59 9.41
C ASN A 33 0.11 -8.28 8.94
N PRO A 34 0.42 -9.52 9.39
CA PRO A 34 1.62 -10.21 8.97
C PRO A 34 1.60 -10.53 7.48
N GLU A 35 0.43 -10.64 6.84
CA GLU A 35 0.30 -10.85 5.39
C GLU A 35 0.69 -9.61 4.58
N ALA A 36 0.47 -8.41 5.16
CA ALA A 36 0.90 -7.15 4.55
C ALA A 36 2.42 -6.92 4.69
N GLN A 37 3.07 -7.61 5.64
CA GLN A 37 4.52 -7.50 5.91
C GLN A 37 5.32 -8.72 5.45
N ALA A 38 4.66 -9.87 5.24
CA ALA A 38 5.25 -11.01 4.61
C ALA A 38 5.66 -10.58 3.21
N VAL A 39 6.85 -11.00 2.78
CA VAL A 39 7.22 -10.98 1.38
C VAL A 39 6.26 -11.96 0.70
N SER A 40 5.06 -11.49 0.35
CA SER A 40 4.16 -12.25 -0.49
C SER A 40 4.94 -12.50 -1.77
N VAL A 41 4.97 -13.77 -2.18
CA VAL A 41 5.67 -14.17 -3.40
C VAL A 41 5.15 -13.27 -4.50
N TYR A 42 6.02 -12.41 -5.03
CA TYR A 42 5.59 -11.39 -5.97
C TYR A 42 5.09 -12.08 -7.23
N ARG A 43 3.88 -11.70 -7.64
CA ARG A 43 3.28 -12.15 -8.89
C ARG A 43 3.32 -10.99 -9.86
N ILE A 44 3.89 -11.26 -11.03
CA ILE A 44 3.99 -10.30 -12.12
C ILE A 44 2.59 -9.82 -12.47
N GLY A 45 2.41 -8.50 -12.51
CA GLY A 45 1.16 -7.89 -12.91
C GLY A 45 1.28 -7.16 -14.25
N VAL A 46 0.13 -6.76 -14.77
CA VAL A 46 0.03 -5.96 -15.99
C VAL A 46 0.76 -4.62 -15.81
N ASP A 47 1.46 -4.17 -16.85
CA ASP A 47 2.31 -2.96 -16.86
C ASP A 47 3.67 -3.09 -16.16
N ASP A 48 3.95 -4.21 -15.47
CA ASP A 48 5.32 -4.49 -15.00
C ASP A 48 6.30 -4.56 -16.17
N ILE A 49 7.55 -4.17 -15.94
CA ILE A 49 8.62 -4.35 -16.92
C ILE A 49 9.55 -5.46 -16.45
N VAL A 50 9.63 -6.51 -17.27
CA VAL A 50 10.48 -7.67 -17.03
C VAL A 50 11.64 -7.66 -18.02
N GLU A 51 12.80 -8.03 -17.52
CA GLU A 51 13.98 -8.33 -18.32
C GLU A 51 14.18 -9.84 -18.34
N VAL A 52 14.04 -10.44 -19.51
CA VAL A 52 14.34 -11.83 -19.76
C VAL A 52 15.78 -11.91 -20.27
N SER A 53 16.64 -12.54 -19.48
CA SER A 53 18.05 -12.76 -19.80
C SER A 53 18.27 -14.23 -20.11
N VAL A 54 18.76 -14.54 -21.31
CA VAL A 54 19.14 -15.89 -21.73
C VAL A 54 20.66 -15.96 -21.80
N TRP A 55 21.26 -16.78 -20.94
CA TRP A 55 22.72 -16.89 -20.81
C TRP A 55 23.36 -17.33 -22.13
N HIS A 56 24.48 -16.70 -22.52
CA HIS A 56 25.17 -16.92 -23.81
C HIS A 56 24.33 -16.67 -25.07
N ASN A 57 23.11 -16.13 -24.93
CA ASN A 57 22.20 -15.86 -26.04
C ASN A 57 21.56 -14.46 -25.86
N PRO A 58 22.34 -13.37 -25.90
CA PRO A 58 21.83 -12.01 -25.72
C PRO A 58 20.77 -11.63 -26.77
N ASP A 59 20.85 -12.18 -27.98
CA ASP A 59 19.86 -11.95 -29.05
C ASP A 59 18.47 -12.54 -28.71
N LEU A 60 18.40 -13.46 -27.75
CA LEU A 60 17.15 -14.03 -27.22
C LEU A 60 16.71 -13.36 -25.92
N SER A 61 17.49 -12.40 -25.43
CA SER A 61 17.17 -11.62 -24.23
C SER A 61 16.35 -10.39 -24.62
N ALA A 62 15.41 -9.98 -23.77
CA ALA A 62 14.53 -8.87 -24.06
C ALA A 62 14.06 -8.18 -22.78
N LYS A 63 14.00 -6.85 -22.79
CA LYS A 63 13.33 -6.05 -21.78
C LYS A 63 11.98 -5.62 -22.31
N VAL A 64 10.90 -6.16 -21.75
CA VAL A 64 9.54 -6.02 -22.28
C VAL A 64 8.52 -5.71 -21.17
N PRO A 65 7.50 -4.90 -21.47
CA PRO A 65 6.39 -4.70 -20.57
C PRO A 65 5.41 -5.88 -20.62
N VAL A 66 4.72 -6.13 -19.52
CA VAL A 66 3.60 -7.07 -19.43
C VAL A 66 2.35 -6.41 -20.01
N ARG A 67 1.84 -6.95 -21.11
CA ARG A 67 0.69 -6.44 -21.85
C ARG A 67 -0.62 -6.53 -21.03
N PRO A 68 -1.69 -5.82 -21.45
CA PRO A 68 -3.00 -5.87 -20.77
C PRO A 68 -3.65 -7.25 -20.66
N ASP A 69 -3.28 -8.19 -21.54
CA ASP A 69 -3.71 -9.59 -21.51
C ASP A 69 -2.83 -10.47 -20.58
N GLY A 70 -1.85 -9.88 -19.90
CA GLY A 70 -0.90 -10.56 -19.02
C GLY A 70 0.27 -11.22 -19.75
N MET A 71 0.42 -11.02 -21.07
CA MET A 71 1.47 -11.68 -21.84
C MET A 71 2.73 -10.82 -22.00
N ILE A 72 3.87 -11.48 -22.20
CA ILE A 72 5.13 -10.89 -22.65
C ILE A 72 5.57 -11.56 -23.96
N SER A 73 6.19 -10.80 -24.85
CA SER A 73 6.64 -11.30 -26.15
C SER A 73 8.14 -11.55 -26.13
N ILE A 74 8.56 -12.80 -26.37
CA ILE A 74 9.95 -13.25 -26.27
C ILE A 74 10.46 -13.73 -27.64
N PRO A 75 11.68 -13.37 -28.08
CA PRO A 75 12.24 -13.84 -29.35
C PRO A 75 12.22 -15.37 -29.48
N LEU A 76 11.84 -15.87 -30.67
CA LEU A 76 11.66 -17.29 -31.03
C LEU A 76 10.55 -18.06 -30.27
N VAL A 77 10.22 -17.64 -29.05
CA VAL A 77 9.19 -18.27 -28.21
C VAL A 77 7.80 -17.71 -28.51
N GLY A 78 7.70 -16.43 -28.87
CA GLY A 78 6.44 -15.73 -29.04
C GLY A 78 5.85 -15.28 -27.69
N ASP A 79 4.53 -15.30 -27.59
CA ASP A 79 3.82 -14.81 -26.42
C ASP A 79 3.81 -15.83 -25.26
N VAL A 80 4.13 -15.34 -24.06
CA VAL A 80 4.20 -16.13 -22.82
C VAL A 80 3.35 -15.45 -21.76
N MET A 81 2.48 -16.21 -21.09
CA MET A 81 1.67 -15.68 -19.99
C MET A 81 2.57 -15.43 -18.78
N ALA A 82 2.73 -14.15 -18.41
CA ALA A 82 3.51 -13.72 -17.25
C ALA A 82 2.62 -13.21 -16.11
N GLY A 83 1.49 -12.58 -16.43
CA GLY A 83 0.52 -12.07 -15.47
C GLY A 83 0.06 -13.15 -14.49
N GLY A 84 0.10 -12.83 -13.19
CA GLY A 84 -0.27 -13.73 -12.10
C GLY A 84 0.78 -14.79 -11.76
N LYS A 85 1.88 -14.90 -12.51
CA LYS A 85 2.96 -15.85 -12.25
C LYS A 85 4.14 -15.22 -11.52
N THR A 86 4.96 -16.06 -10.89
CA THR A 86 6.23 -15.62 -10.33
C THR A 86 7.31 -15.54 -11.42
N PRO A 87 8.38 -14.76 -11.22
CA PRO A 87 9.48 -14.70 -12.17
C PRO A 87 10.11 -16.07 -12.44
N GLU A 88 10.18 -16.93 -11.43
CA GLU A 88 10.71 -18.30 -11.53
C GLU A 88 9.81 -19.19 -12.40
N GLU A 89 8.49 -19.09 -12.24
CA GLU A 89 7.52 -19.82 -13.06
C GLU A 89 7.62 -19.40 -14.54
N VAL A 90 7.71 -18.09 -14.80
CA VAL A 90 7.88 -17.56 -16.16
C VAL A 90 9.22 -17.98 -16.77
N SER A 91 10.29 -17.93 -15.98
CA SER A 91 11.62 -18.37 -16.41
C SER A 91 11.62 -19.84 -16.84
N ALA A 92 11.04 -20.72 -16.01
CA ALA A 92 10.96 -22.14 -16.31
C ALA A 92 10.15 -22.42 -17.59
N GLU A 93 9.05 -21.68 -17.81
CA GLU A 93 8.25 -21.81 -19.03
C GLU A 93 9.02 -21.37 -20.29
N ILE A 94 9.71 -20.23 -20.23
CA ILE A 94 10.52 -19.73 -21.35
C ILE A 94 11.66 -20.69 -21.66
N ALA A 95 12.37 -21.17 -20.63
CA ALA A 95 13.43 -22.16 -20.79
C ALA A 95 12.90 -23.45 -21.44
N GLY A 96 11.71 -23.92 -21.04
CA GLY A 96 11.05 -25.07 -21.64
C GLY A 96 10.78 -24.90 -23.14
N LYS A 97 10.26 -23.74 -23.54
CA LYS A 97 9.96 -23.43 -24.95
C LYS A 97 11.22 -23.21 -25.79
N LEU A 98 12.29 -22.65 -25.21
CA LEU A 98 13.56 -22.41 -25.90
C LEU A 98 14.35 -23.69 -26.22
N LYS A 99 14.06 -24.82 -25.57
CA LYS A 99 14.74 -26.11 -25.82
C LYS A 99 14.61 -26.61 -27.26
N THR A 100 13.59 -26.16 -27.99
CA THR A 100 13.41 -26.48 -29.43
C THR A 100 14.42 -25.75 -30.32
N TYR A 101 15.00 -24.65 -29.83
CA TYR A 101 15.87 -23.77 -30.60
C TYR A 101 17.33 -23.81 -30.14
N ILE A 102 17.57 -23.99 -28.84
CA ILE A 102 18.91 -24.03 -28.25
C ILE A 102 19.04 -25.15 -27.22
N ARG A 103 20.27 -25.67 -27.06
CA ARG A 103 20.58 -26.74 -26.11
C ARG A 103 20.77 -26.15 -24.72
N ASP A 104 20.03 -26.68 -23.75
CA ASP A 104 20.11 -26.33 -22.32
C ASP A 104 20.01 -24.81 -22.01
N PRO A 105 18.89 -24.17 -22.37
CA PRO A 105 18.70 -22.74 -22.14
C PRO A 105 18.67 -22.41 -20.65
N GLN A 106 19.57 -21.51 -20.22
CA GLN A 106 19.55 -20.93 -18.88
C GLN A 106 18.90 -19.55 -18.95
N VAL A 107 17.70 -19.44 -18.39
CA VAL A 107 16.88 -18.22 -18.45
C VAL A 107 16.77 -17.63 -17.05
N ALA A 108 16.89 -16.31 -16.96
CA ALA A 108 16.57 -15.53 -15.80
C ALA A 108 15.50 -14.49 -16.18
N VAL A 109 14.49 -14.34 -15.34
CA VAL A 109 13.48 -13.28 -15.47
C VAL A 109 13.66 -12.34 -14.30
N ILE A 110 13.98 -11.09 -14.60
CA ILE A 110 14.31 -10.05 -13.63
C ILE A 110 13.23 -8.99 -13.71
N LEU A 111 12.63 -8.61 -12.58
CA LEU A 111 11.68 -7.51 -12.55
C LEU A 111 12.44 -6.20 -12.43
N THR A 112 12.35 -5.39 -13.47
CA THR A 112 13.01 -4.09 -13.52
C THR A 112 12.10 -2.97 -13.01
N GLU A 113 10.80 -3.03 -13.29
CA GLU A 113 9.83 -2.03 -12.82
C GLU A 113 8.54 -2.71 -12.36
N LEU A 114 8.13 -2.44 -11.12
CA LEU A 114 6.98 -3.06 -10.43
C LEU A 114 5.74 -2.15 -10.52
N ARG A 115 5.33 -1.80 -11.74
CA ARG A 115 4.26 -0.80 -11.97
C ARG A 115 2.88 -1.32 -11.60
N SER A 116 2.62 -2.61 -11.77
CA SER A 116 1.33 -3.24 -11.47
C SER A 116 0.93 -3.15 -10.00
N HIS A 117 1.93 -3.12 -9.10
CA HIS A 117 1.75 -3.00 -7.65
C HIS A 117 2.12 -1.60 -7.14
N GLU A 118 2.32 -0.63 -8.03
CA GLU A 118 2.82 0.69 -7.69
C GLU A 118 2.00 1.33 -6.58
N TYR A 119 0.67 1.19 -6.55
CA TYR A 119 -0.16 1.82 -5.51
C TYR A 119 -0.33 0.99 -4.23
N LEU A 120 -0.09 -0.31 -4.29
CA LEU A 120 -0.36 -1.25 -3.19
C LEU A 120 0.83 -1.33 -2.22
N SER A 121 2.06 -1.23 -2.73
CA SER A 121 3.28 -1.35 -1.92
C SER A 121 3.84 -0.01 -1.45
N ARG A 122 2.98 0.99 -1.21
CA ARG A 122 3.39 2.36 -0.84
C ARG A 122 2.72 2.86 0.43
N VAL A 123 3.45 3.71 1.14
CA VAL A 123 2.96 4.52 2.26
C VAL A 123 2.79 5.95 1.76
N ARG A 124 1.69 6.62 2.10
CA ARG A 124 1.42 8.00 1.66
C ARG A 124 1.51 8.95 2.84
N VAL A 125 2.15 10.09 2.63
CA VAL A 125 2.23 11.16 3.63
C VAL A 125 1.60 12.42 3.06
N THR A 126 0.63 12.98 3.77
CA THR A 126 -0.18 14.13 3.33
C THR A 126 -0.32 15.18 4.42
N GLY A 127 -0.87 16.35 4.05
CA GLY A 127 -1.12 17.47 4.95
C GLY A 127 0.10 18.37 5.12
N ALA A 128 0.30 18.87 6.35
CA ALA A 128 1.31 19.83 6.78
C ALA A 128 2.73 19.25 6.85
N VAL A 129 3.18 18.65 5.75
CA VAL A 129 4.56 18.20 5.51
C VAL A 129 5.19 19.01 4.38
N ARG A 130 6.52 19.06 4.32
CA ARG A 130 7.21 19.88 3.32
C ARG A 130 6.93 19.42 1.88
N ASN A 131 6.93 18.10 1.67
CA ASN A 131 6.66 17.47 0.38
C ASN A 131 5.68 16.32 0.57
N PRO A 132 4.36 16.52 0.41
CA PRO A 132 3.40 15.42 0.36
C PRO A 132 3.81 14.41 -0.69
N VAL A 133 3.95 13.15 -0.30
CA VAL A 133 4.62 12.14 -1.13
C VAL A 133 4.05 10.75 -0.88
N SER A 134 4.02 9.95 -1.94
CA SER A 134 3.82 8.50 -1.86
C SER A 134 5.18 7.84 -1.94
N VAL A 135 5.57 7.04 -0.96
CA VAL A 135 6.91 6.41 -0.86
C VAL A 135 6.80 4.89 -0.92
N PRO A 136 7.72 4.19 -1.62
CA PRO A 136 7.74 2.74 -1.65
C PRO A 136 8.04 2.19 -0.25
N TYR A 137 7.24 1.23 0.19
CA TYR A 137 7.41 0.58 1.48
C TYR A 137 8.72 -0.22 1.50
N ARG A 138 9.44 -0.15 2.63
CA ARG A 138 10.59 -0.99 2.93
C ARG A 138 10.37 -1.69 4.26
N GLN A 139 10.85 -2.92 4.38
CA GLN A 139 10.71 -3.68 5.61
C GLN A 139 11.34 -2.91 6.80
N GLY A 140 10.59 -2.84 7.90
CA GLY A 140 11.01 -2.11 9.11
C GLY A 140 10.68 -0.62 9.10
N MET A 141 10.15 -0.07 8.01
CA MET A 141 9.75 1.34 7.92
C MET A 141 8.66 1.70 8.94
N THR A 142 8.79 2.85 9.59
CA THR A 142 7.81 3.39 10.55
C THR A 142 7.15 4.70 10.07
N VAL A 143 6.21 5.22 10.87
CA VAL A 143 5.61 6.55 10.62
C VAL A 143 6.68 7.65 10.56
N LEU A 144 7.66 7.61 11.46
CA LEU A 144 8.79 8.54 11.45
C LEU A 144 9.54 8.51 10.12
N ASP A 145 9.91 7.32 9.63
CA ASP A 145 10.66 7.18 8.37
C ASP A 145 9.89 7.75 7.18
N ALA A 146 8.58 7.51 7.13
CA ALA A 146 7.69 8.02 6.09
C ALA A 146 7.64 9.57 6.12
N VAL A 147 7.45 10.17 7.29
CA VAL A 147 7.41 11.63 7.46
C VAL A 147 8.75 12.28 7.11
N LEU A 148 9.88 11.64 7.46
CA LEU A 148 11.21 12.13 7.08
C LEU A 148 11.41 12.09 5.56
N ALA A 149 10.90 11.05 4.89
CA ALA A 149 10.92 10.97 3.42
C ALA A 149 10.07 12.07 2.76
N ALA A 150 9.04 12.57 3.43
CA ALA A 150 8.27 13.76 3.03
C ALA A 150 8.99 15.10 3.31
N GLY A 151 10.24 15.06 3.80
CA GLY A 151 11.02 16.25 4.15
C GLY A 151 10.70 16.81 5.54
N GLY A 152 9.99 16.07 6.39
CA GLY A 152 9.55 16.51 7.72
C GLY A 152 8.28 17.37 7.68
N THR A 153 7.86 17.82 8.86
CA THR A 153 6.68 18.66 9.03
C THR A 153 6.95 20.13 8.70
N THR A 154 5.90 20.89 8.37
CA THR A 154 5.97 22.35 8.24
C THR A 154 5.88 23.03 9.61
N GLU A 155 6.17 24.34 9.66
CA GLU A 155 6.04 25.14 10.89
C GLU A 155 4.59 25.27 11.40
N PHE A 156 3.61 25.09 10.50
CA PHE A 156 2.18 25.18 10.80
C PHE A 156 1.58 23.83 11.21
N ALA A 157 2.38 22.75 11.20
CA ALA A 157 1.90 21.42 11.51
C ALA A 157 1.43 21.29 12.97
N ALA A 158 0.31 20.60 13.16
CA ALA A 158 -0.12 20.10 14.45
C ALA A 158 0.34 18.64 14.58
N GLY A 159 1.65 18.43 14.78
CA GLY A 159 2.28 17.11 14.75
C GLY A 159 1.63 16.09 15.69
N ASP A 160 1.28 16.49 16.91
CA ASP A 160 0.59 15.61 17.87
C ASP A 160 -0.86 15.22 17.52
N ARG A 161 -1.43 15.79 16.45
CA ARG A 161 -2.72 15.40 15.88
C ARG A 161 -2.56 14.58 14.61
N THR A 162 -1.36 14.06 14.34
CA THR A 162 -1.13 13.20 13.17
C THR A 162 -1.95 11.93 13.31
N GLU A 163 -2.54 11.49 12.20
CA GLU A 163 -3.30 10.25 12.13
C GLU A 163 -2.69 9.31 11.10
N LEU A 164 -2.54 8.04 11.49
CA LEU A 164 -2.23 6.94 10.60
C LEU A 164 -3.55 6.23 10.26
N TYR A 165 -3.91 6.23 8.98
CA TYR A 165 -5.04 5.46 8.45
C TYR A 165 -4.53 4.15 7.87
N ARG A 166 -5.06 3.04 8.36
CA ARG A 166 -4.74 1.68 7.90
C ARG A 166 -6.00 0.94 7.51
N LYS A 167 -5.95 0.26 6.37
CA LYS A 167 -7.02 -0.65 5.94
C LYS A 167 -6.90 -1.97 6.72
N GLU A 168 -7.95 -2.33 7.44
CA GLU A 168 -8.10 -3.59 8.17
C GLU A 168 -9.39 -4.28 7.69
N GLY A 169 -9.22 -5.29 6.83
CA GLY A 169 -10.33 -5.91 6.10
C GLY A 169 -11.04 -4.90 5.19
N GLU A 170 -12.36 -4.81 5.32
CA GLU A 170 -13.19 -3.85 4.57
C GLU A 170 -13.24 -2.45 5.20
N SER A 171 -12.67 -2.28 6.40
CA SER A 171 -12.73 -1.02 7.15
C SER A 171 -11.39 -0.27 7.13
N THR A 172 -11.43 1.05 7.20
CA THR A 172 -10.24 1.88 7.45
C THR A 172 -10.27 2.35 8.89
N ARG A 173 -9.20 2.08 9.65
CA ARG A 173 -9.04 2.55 11.03
C ARG A 173 -8.03 3.67 11.09
N ALA A 174 -8.29 4.67 11.94
CA ALA A 174 -7.40 5.78 12.22
C ALA A 174 -6.71 5.56 13.57
N TYR A 175 -5.41 5.84 13.63
CA TYR A 175 -4.56 5.69 14.80
C TYR A 175 -3.85 7.00 15.10
N ALA A 176 -3.99 7.50 16.33
CA ALA A 176 -3.32 8.72 16.76
C ALA A 176 -1.80 8.53 16.82
N VAL A 177 -1.06 9.42 16.18
CA VAL A 177 0.39 9.49 16.21
C VAL A 177 0.81 10.81 16.87
N ARG A 178 1.57 10.70 17.95
CA ARG A 178 2.12 11.85 18.68
C ARG A 178 3.44 12.30 18.05
N LEU A 179 3.36 12.80 16.83
CA LEU A 179 4.53 13.05 15.97
C LEU A 179 5.50 14.09 16.57
N ASP A 180 5.01 15.09 17.31
CA ASP A 180 5.90 16.04 17.97
C ASP A 180 6.67 15.38 19.13
N GLN A 181 6.03 14.44 19.86
CA GLN A 181 6.72 13.68 20.90
C GLN A 181 7.83 12.79 20.30
N ILE A 182 7.58 12.18 19.15
CA ILE A 182 8.56 11.39 18.38
C ILE A 182 9.73 12.28 17.94
N LEU A 183 9.45 13.36 17.21
CA LEU A 183 10.47 14.19 16.55
C LEU A 183 11.28 15.06 17.52
N LYS A 184 10.64 15.58 18.59
CA LYS A 184 11.25 16.59 19.47
C LYS A 184 11.69 16.03 20.81
N LYS A 185 11.02 14.99 21.31
CA LYS A 185 11.29 14.43 22.64
C LYS A 185 11.87 13.02 22.62
N GLY A 186 11.91 12.37 21.45
CA GLY A 186 12.39 11.00 21.32
C GLY A 186 11.45 9.95 21.93
N ASP A 187 10.19 10.31 22.20
CA ASP A 187 9.18 9.37 22.67
C ASP A 187 8.60 8.60 21.47
N LEU A 188 9.05 7.37 21.29
CA LEU A 188 8.68 6.50 20.18
C LEU A 188 7.43 5.66 20.45
N SER A 189 6.69 5.90 21.53
CA SER A 189 5.51 5.11 21.94
C SER A 189 4.43 5.01 20.86
N THR A 190 4.32 6.02 20.01
CA THR A 190 3.36 6.06 18.88
C THR A 190 4.04 6.03 17.50
N ASN A 191 5.34 5.69 17.45
CA ASN A 191 6.06 5.52 16.19
C ASN A 191 5.75 4.13 15.60
N TYR A 192 4.53 3.96 15.12
CA TYR A 192 4.07 2.66 14.66
C TYR A 192 4.81 2.19 13.39
N PRO A 193 5.01 0.87 13.23
CA PRO A 193 5.51 0.32 11.98
C PRO A 193 4.49 0.58 10.87
N ALA A 194 4.96 1.09 9.75
CA ALA A 194 4.14 1.34 8.57
C ALA A 194 3.86 0.03 7.83
N GLN A 195 2.80 0.05 7.03
CA GLN A 195 2.40 -1.06 6.16
C GLN A 195 2.05 -0.55 4.76
N PRO A 196 2.21 -1.41 3.73
CA PRO A 196 1.67 -1.15 2.40
C PRO A 196 0.21 -0.67 2.46
N GLY A 197 -0.07 0.46 1.82
CA GLY A 197 -1.41 1.07 1.78
C GLY A 197 -1.71 2.08 2.89
N ASP A 198 -0.84 2.21 3.91
CA ASP A 198 -1.02 3.20 4.97
C ASP A 198 -1.02 4.64 4.43
N VAL A 199 -1.85 5.49 5.05
CA VAL A 199 -1.88 6.94 4.82
C VAL A 199 -1.61 7.67 6.13
N ILE A 200 -0.59 8.51 6.17
CA ILE A 200 -0.21 9.32 7.31
C ILE A 200 -0.57 10.76 7.00
N THR A 201 -1.53 11.32 7.73
CA THR A 201 -1.97 12.70 7.54
C THR A 201 -1.50 13.55 8.71
N VAL A 202 -0.73 14.59 8.43
CA VAL A 202 -0.31 15.60 9.40
C VAL A 202 -1.22 16.81 9.24
N PRO A 203 -2.15 17.12 10.17
CA PRO A 203 -3.03 18.28 10.03
C PRO A 203 -2.29 19.59 10.32
N GLU A 204 -2.81 20.70 9.79
CA GLU A 204 -2.38 22.06 10.17
C GLU A 204 -2.98 22.45 11.51
N ARG A 205 -2.33 23.36 12.25
CA ARG A 205 -2.90 23.99 13.44
C ARG A 205 -4.12 24.83 13.04
N VAL A 206 -5.24 24.64 13.73
CA VAL A 206 -6.40 25.52 13.57
C VAL A 206 -6.15 26.74 14.45
N PHE A 207 -6.31 27.94 13.89
CA PHE A 207 -6.17 29.22 14.58
C PHE A 207 -7.27 29.45 15.61
#